data_AF-A0A420YCG5-F1
#
_entry.id   AF-A0A420YCG5-F1
#
_cell.length_a   1.000
_cell.length_b   1.000
_cell.length_c   1.000
_cell.angle_alpha   90.00
_cell.angle_beta   90.00
_cell.angle_gamma   90.00
#
_symmetry.space_group_name_H-M   'P 1'
#
loop_
_entity.id
_entity.type
_entity.pdbx_description
1 polymer ?
#
loop_
_entity_poly.entity_id
_entity_poly.type
_entity_poly.pdbx_seq_one_letter_code
_entity_poly.pdbx_strand_id
1 'polypeptide(L)'
;MEELFLLTLDELEEHLAFLLSEKFASHALRVLLVILSGRPLDQAETKSLLQSKAKEQITVAGGLAAVSELMSQNRVVPETFTLSIKKIIHDCTSTMDTTALRVLSKHPTGNPVLQLLLELDIQLNTKVKSKLAKQPKAEDAEEQPQDEDVSLLERLVPGAPASFSDASSPASEFVNSMLYDPIGSRLLETLITHCPGKIFKGLQANYFGPRIDSLLRNDIASYPAIRVLNRMNKEDLAEAVKKSIHQVPHFVEKRRCNVLKTLFERCQARGATEEADGLLEALVAACGGNPDALVPKLCDLDGELDEKKKGFQPDEIKNKSALIAHGAQLVIAMLGFPGAVSEAIQKSLLALSSNQLLKLATTNTSRILTAAFTTPSKLPALHKRLVAGLSPHAIELANSPAGQHVLNGIITAPSKGDGISIPFHLKENLMSKLAAHERDLRESWTGRNVWRTWKGDIWNHKRSEWIRWAKEADPEAARKATMPKPKGGGTWEEKAAKNARGAGFKGANNMPLGPKRKRDPAAEAA
;
A
#
# COMPACT_ATOMS: atom_id res chain seq x y z
N MET A 1 31.05 -0.83 -19.20
CA MET A 1 30.05 -1.48 -18.32
C MET A 1 28.98 -2.19 -19.13
N GLU A 2 28.28 -1.52 -20.05
CA GLU A 2 27.32 -2.16 -20.97
C GLU A 2 27.91 -3.37 -21.70
N GLU A 3 29.05 -3.18 -22.37
CA GLU A 3 29.76 -4.24 -23.10
C GLU A 3 30.11 -5.47 -22.24
N LEU A 4 30.45 -5.28 -20.95
CA LEU A 4 30.74 -6.39 -20.04
C LEU A 4 29.49 -7.23 -19.76
N PHE A 5 28.32 -6.60 -19.66
CA PHE A 5 27.06 -7.32 -19.54
C PHE A 5 26.73 -8.09 -20.82
N LEU A 6 26.98 -7.50 -21.99
CA LEU A 6 26.74 -8.16 -23.28
C LEU A 6 27.65 -9.38 -23.46
N LEU A 7 28.96 -9.24 -23.18
CA LEU A 7 29.91 -10.37 -23.21
C LEU A 7 29.51 -11.50 -22.25
N THR A 8 28.99 -11.15 -21.07
CA THR A 8 28.47 -12.16 -20.13
C THR A 8 27.24 -12.86 -20.69
N LEU A 9 26.37 -12.17 -21.43
CA LEU A 9 25.19 -12.78 -22.04
C LEU A 9 25.56 -13.73 -23.18
N ASP A 10 26.55 -13.35 -23.98
CA ASP A 10 27.06 -14.20 -25.06
C ASP A 10 27.64 -15.51 -24.51
N GLU A 11 28.36 -15.47 -23.37
CA GLU A 11 28.88 -16.69 -22.71
C GLU A 11 27.77 -17.58 -22.12
N LEU A 12 26.65 -17.00 -21.68
CA LEU A 12 25.54 -17.74 -21.09
C LEU A 12 24.55 -18.31 -22.11
N GLU A 13 24.62 -17.87 -23.37
CA GLU A 13 23.64 -18.15 -24.43
C GLU A 13 23.42 -19.66 -24.64
N GLU A 14 24.50 -20.43 -24.78
CA GLU A 14 24.44 -21.89 -25.01
C GLU A 14 23.86 -22.68 -23.83
N HIS A 15 23.74 -22.05 -22.66
CA HIS A 15 23.32 -22.71 -21.42
C HIS A 15 21.97 -22.20 -20.91
N LEU A 16 21.31 -21.26 -21.60
CA LEU A 16 20.07 -20.61 -21.14
C LEU A 16 18.99 -21.62 -20.70
N ALA A 17 18.72 -22.66 -21.47
CA ALA A 17 17.72 -23.68 -21.14
C ALA A 17 18.01 -24.40 -19.80
N PHE A 18 19.28 -24.70 -19.53
CA PHE A 18 19.71 -25.29 -18.26
C PHE A 18 19.55 -24.31 -17.10
N LEU A 19 19.97 -23.05 -17.31
CA LEU A 19 19.91 -21.98 -16.30
C LEU A 19 18.48 -21.70 -15.80
N LEU A 20 17.45 -21.89 -16.64
CA LEU A 20 16.05 -21.69 -16.27
C LEU A 20 15.62 -22.58 -15.09
N SER A 21 16.11 -23.82 -15.04
CA SER A 21 15.63 -24.84 -14.11
C SER A 21 16.62 -25.17 -12.98
N GLU A 22 17.89 -24.77 -13.10
CA GLU A 22 18.90 -25.02 -12.08
C GLU A 22 18.64 -24.18 -10.81
N LYS A 23 18.86 -24.78 -9.63
CA LYS A 23 18.49 -24.23 -8.32
C LYS A 23 19.18 -22.90 -8.00
N PHE A 24 20.44 -22.74 -8.39
CA PHE A 24 21.24 -21.55 -8.12
C PHE A 24 21.27 -20.61 -9.32
N ALA A 25 21.44 -21.16 -10.52
CA ALA A 25 21.60 -20.41 -11.75
C ALA A 25 20.32 -19.69 -12.16
N SER A 26 19.14 -20.26 -11.89
CA SER A 26 17.85 -19.58 -12.10
C SER A 26 17.72 -18.28 -11.30
N HIS A 27 18.37 -18.20 -10.13
CA HIS A 27 18.43 -16.96 -9.36
C HIS A 27 19.35 -15.93 -10.03
N ALA A 28 20.56 -16.33 -10.44
CA ALA A 28 21.49 -15.45 -11.15
C ALA A 28 20.87 -14.90 -12.44
N LEU A 29 20.18 -15.74 -13.21
CA LEU A 29 19.47 -15.33 -14.43
C LEU A 29 18.36 -14.31 -14.14
N ARG A 30 17.55 -14.51 -13.08
CA ARG A 30 16.54 -13.52 -12.68
C ARG A 30 17.16 -12.20 -12.27
N VAL A 31 18.26 -12.21 -11.51
CA VAL A 31 18.99 -10.98 -11.13
C VAL A 31 19.48 -10.26 -12.38
N LEU A 32 20.06 -10.99 -13.33
CA LEU A 32 20.54 -10.44 -14.59
C LEU A 32 19.41 -9.78 -15.39
N LEU A 33 18.27 -10.46 -15.58
CA LEU A 33 17.09 -9.92 -16.26
C LEU A 33 16.51 -8.67 -15.57
N VAL A 34 16.51 -8.63 -14.23
CA VAL A 34 16.12 -7.46 -13.45
C VAL A 34 17.06 -6.28 -13.70
N ILE A 35 18.38 -6.52 -13.74
CA ILE A 35 19.38 -5.49 -14.05
C ILE A 35 19.20 -4.97 -15.49
N LEU A 36 19.07 -5.88 -16.47
CA LEU A 36 18.89 -5.52 -17.88
C LEU A 36 17.61 -4.71 -18.11
N SER A 37 16.55 -4.97 -17.33
CA SER A 37 15.30 -4.20 -17.40
C SER A 37 15.33 -2.88 -16.63
N GLY A 38 16.45 -2.56 -15.98
CA GLY A 38 16.64 -1.34 -15.20
C GLY A 38 15.88 -1.32 -13.88
N ARG A 39 15.29 -2.43 -13.46
CA ARG A 39 14.51 -2.51 -12.22
C ARG A 39 15.46 -2.55 -11.01
N PRO A 40 15.14 -1.85 -9.92
CA PRO A 40 15.96 -1.91 -8.71
C PRO A 40 15.75 -3.24 -7.97
N LEU A 41 16.83 -3.74 -7.37
CA LEU A 41 16.88 -5.05 -6.70
C LEU A 41 16.15 -5.07 -5.35
N ASP A 42 15.92 -3.90 -4.75
CA ASP A 42 15.36 -3.74 -3.41
C ASP A 42 13.85 -3.49 -3.37
N GLN A 43 13.21 -3.27 -4.52
CA GLN A 43 11.75 -3.20 -4.65
C GLN A 43 11.08 -4.49 -4.17
N ALA A 44 9.92 -4.37 -3.53
CA ALA A 44 9.20 -5.51 -2.94
C ALA A 44 8.79 -6.58 -3.96
N GLU A 45 8.35 -6.15 -5.16
CA GLU A 45 8.00 -7.04 -6.27
C GLU A 45 9.23 -7.84 -6.75
N THR A 46 10.35 -7.15 -6.94
CA THR A 46 11.65 -7.74 -7.28
C THR A 46 12.15 -8.70 -6.20
N LYS A 47 12.04 -8.34 -4.92
CA LYS A 47 12.41 -9.22 -3.79
C LYS A 47 11.57 -10.49 -3.76
N SER A 48 10.27 -10.39 -4.02
CA SER A 48 9.39 -11.57 -4.12
C SER A 48 9.77 -12.50 -5.27
N LEU A 49 10.28 -11.94 -6.37
CA LEU A 49 10.78 -12.71 -7.51
C LEU A 49 12.18 -13.28 -7.29
N LEU A 50 13.02 -12.65 -6.46
CA LEU A 50 14.42 -13.02 -6.28
C LEU A 50 14.69 -13.87 -5.03
N GLN A 51 14.05 -13.59 -3.90
CA GLN A 51 14.43 -14.18 -2.60
C GLN A 51 13.51 -15.33 -2.19
N SER A 52 14.10 -16.39 -1.59
CA SER A 52 13.32 -17.42 -0.93
C SER A 52 12.76 -16.90 0.41
N LYS A 53 11.53 -17.27 0.74
CA LYS A 53 10.81 -16.85 1.98
C LYS A 53 11.59 -17.07 3.28
N ALA A 54 12.62 -17.92 3.27
CA ALA A 54 13.48 -18.21 4.42
C ALA A 54 14.49 -17.09 4.76
N LYS A 55 14.72 -16.12 3.86
CA LYS A 55 15.65 -14.99 4.07
C LYS A 55 14.94 -13.67 4.41
N GLU A 56 13.68 -13.72 4.83
CA GLU A 56 12.98 -12.55 5.38
C GLU A 56 13.44 -12.26 6.82
N GLN A 57 14.67 -11.75 7.01
CA GLN A 57 15.23 -11.10 8.22
C GLN A 57 16.65 -10.62 7.84
N ILE A 58 17.17 -9.40 8.04
CA ILE A 58 16.84 -8.20 8.78
C ILE A 58 17.46 -7.04 7.98
N THR A 59 16.74 -5.96 7.71
CA THR A 59 17.40 -4.64 7.64
C THR A 59 16.75 -3.77 8.70
N VAL A 60 17.58 -3.36 9.66
CA VAL A 60 17.22 -2.40 10.71
C VAL A 60 16.88 -1.09 10.00
N ALA A 61 15.61 -0.69 10.05
CA ALA A 61 15.17 0.60 9.55
C ALA A 61 15.76 1.71 10.43
N GLY A 62 16.83 2.36 9.96
CA GLY A 62 17.51 3.43 10.66
C GLY A 62 18.39 4.27 9.74
N GLY A 63 17.78 5.27 9.09
CA GLY A 63 18.48 6.35 8.38
C GLY A 63 18.49 6.16 6.85
N LEU A 64 18.03 7.19 6.13
CA LEU A 64 18.03 7.34 4.66
C LEU A 64 16.70 7.02 3.92
N ALA A 65 15.59 7.63 4.35
CA ALA A 65 14.37 7.68 3.54
C ALA A 65 14.58 8.36 2.17
N ALA A 66 15.45 9.37 2.08
CA ALA A 66 15.71 10.09 0.83
C ALA A 66 16.62 9.34 -0.17
N VAL A 67 17.51 8.44 0.29
CA VAL A 67 18.33 7.59 -0.60
C VAL A 67 17.54 6.35 -1.05
N SER A 68 16.67 5.83 -0.18
CA SER A 68 15.77 4.72 -0.50
C SER A 68 14.81 5.06 -1.65
N GLU A 69 14.38 6.32 -1.78
CA GLU A 69 13.49 6.74 -2.86
C GLU A 69 14.22 6.80 -4.22
N LEU A 70 15.46 7.32 -4.27
CA LEU A 70 16.30 7.27 -5.48
C LEU A 70 16.71 5.84 -5.87
N MET A 71 16.96 4.96 -4.90
CA MET A 71 17.29 3.55 -5.19
C MET A 71 16.07 2.74 -5.66
N SER A 72 14.86 3.23 -5.41
CA SER A 72 13.61 2.58 -5.82
C SER A 72 13.13 2.95 -7.23
N GLN A 73 13.80 3.86 -7.94
CA GLN A 73 13.41 4.26 -9.30
C GLN A 73 14.03 3.34 -10.35
N ASN A 74 13.30 3.11 -11.45
CA ASN A 74 13.84 2.39 -12.61
C ASN A 74 14.99 3.17 -13.22
N ARG A 75 16.08 2.47 -13.49
CA ARG A 75 17.28 3.00 -14.13
C ARG A 75 17.06 3.04 -15.64
N VAL A 76 17.57 4.10 -16.27
CA VAL A 76 17.65 4.15 -17.73
C VAL A 76 18.70 3.12 -18.16
N VAL A 77 18.32 2.24 -19.07
CA VAL A 77 19.19 1.19 -19.63
C VAL A 77 19.39 1.41 -21.12
N PRO A 78 20.55 1.01 -21.68
CA PRO A 78 20.78 1.02 -23.12
C PRO A 78 19.76 0.19 -23.91
N GLU A 79 19.52 0.54 -25.17
CA GLU A 79 18.59 -0.19 -26.04
C GLU A 79 19.07 -1.62 -26.33
N THR A 80 20.38 -1.82 -26.36
CA THR A 80 21.03 -3.14 -26.49
C THR A 80 20.54 -4.12 -25.42
N PHE A 81 20.35 -3.68 -24.16
CA PHE A 81 19.83 -4.54 -23.09
C PHE A 81 18.40 -5.00 -23.36
N THR A 82 17.58 -4.14 -23.97
CA THR A 82 16.22 -4.52 -24.35
C THR A 82 16.23 -5.56 -25.48
N LEU A 83 17.15 -5.43 -26.44
CA LEU A 83 17.35 -6.41 -27.50
C LEU A 83 17.84 -7.74 -26.92
N SER A 84 18.80 -7.72 -25.98
CA SER A 84 19.28 -8.92 -25.31
C SER A 84 18.19 -9.63 -24.52
N ILE A 85 17.30 -8.91 -23.82
CA ILE A 85 16.15 -9.53 -23.14
C ILE A 85 15.24 -10.26 -24.14
N LYS A 86 14.93 -9.63 -25.29
CA LYS A 86 14.12 -10.27 -26.33
C LYS A 86 14.79 -11.54 -26.86
N LYS A 87 16.10 -11.47 -27.14
CA LYS A 87 16.90 -12.61 -27.59
C LYS A 87 16.86 -13.74 -26.57
N ILE A 88 17.09 -13.45 -25.28
CA ILE A 88 17.02 -14.45 -24.19
C ILE A 88 15.62 -15.09 -24.13
N ILE A 89 14.54 -14.29 -24.19
CA ILE A 89 13.17 -14.82 -24.18
C ILE A 89 12.95 -15.75 -25.37
N HIS A 90 13.37 -15.34 -26.56
CA HIS A 90 13.27 -16.14 -27.77
C HIS A 90 14.06 -17.45 -27.61
N ASP A 91 15.35 -17.41 -27.30
CA ASP A 91 16.22 -18.59 -27.25
C ASP A 91 15.81 -19.57 -26.15
N CYS A 92 15.29 -19.05 -25.02
CA CYS A 92 14.74 -19.86 -23.94
C CYS A 92 13.44 -20.59 -24.34
N THR A 93 12.66 -20.07 -25.29
CA THR A 93 11.29 -20.52 -25.52
C THR A 93 11.07 -21.10 -26.92
N SER A 94 11.95 -20.80 -27.88
CA SER A 94 11.92 -21.26 -29.26
C SER A 94 11.96 -22.78 -29.36
N THR A 95 12.79 -23.41 -28.53
CA THR A 95 13.01 -24.87 -28.47
C THR A 95 11.97 -25.61 -27.63
N MET A 96 11.07 -24.90 -26.94
CA MET A 96 10.07 -25.50 -26.05
C MET A 96 8.74 -25.71 -26.76
N ASP A 97 8.28 -26.96 -26.78
CA ASP A 97 6.91 -27.27 -27.17
C ASP A 97 5.91 -26.91 -26.05
N THR A 98 4.61 -27.03 -26.35
CA THR A 98 3.54 -26.74 -25.38
C THR A 98 3.65 -27.60 -24.12
N THR A 99 4.14 -28.83 -24.27
CA THR A 99 4.37 -29.76 -23.15
C THR A 99 5.48 -29.27 -22.23
N ALA A 100 6.65 -28.93 -22.80
CA ALA A 100 7.80 -28.43 -22.05
C ALA A 100 7.46 -27.13 -21.31
N LEU A 101 6.76 -26.19 -21.96
CA LEU A 101 6.30 -24.96 -21.31
C LEU A 101 5.34 -25.25 -20.14
N ARG A 102 4.44 -26.23 -20.28
CA ARG A 102 3.52 -26.63 -19.21
C ARG A 102 4.26 -27.25 -18.02
N VAL A 103 5.30 -28.06 -18.28
CA VAL A 103 6.17 -28.63 -17.24
C VAL A 103 6.96 -27.51 -16.53
N LEU A 104 7.58 -26.61 -17.28
CA LEU A 104 8.34 -25.48 -16.74
C LEU A 104 7.45 -24.56 -15.89
N SER A 105 6.21 -24.35 -16.34
CA SER A 105 5.19 -23.57 -15.61
C SER A 105 4.85 -24.16 -14.24
N LYS A 106 5.12 -25.44 -13.99
CA LYS A 106 4.90 -26.10 -12.70
C LYS A 106 6.20 -26.40 -11.95
N HIS A 107 7.35 -26.05 -12.54
CA HIS A 107 8.65 -26.34 -11.97
C HIS A 107 8.99 -25.31 -10.87
N PRO A 108 9.39 -25.72 -9.65
CA PRO A 108 9.58 -24.79 -8.51
C PRO A 108 10.68 -23.75 -8.73
N THR A 109 11.70 -24.04 -9.54
CA THR A 109 12.78 -23.09 -9.87
C THR A 109 12.53 -22.39 -11.21
N GLY A 110 11.85 -23.06 -12.16
CA GLY A 110 11.63 -22.58 -13.51
C GLY A 110 10.47 -21.59 -13.61
N ASN A 111 9.38 -21.86 -12.88
CA ASN A 111 8.19 -21.01 -12.85
C ASN A 111 8.51 -19.55 -12.44
N PRO A 112 9.33 -19.26 -11.40
CA PRO A 112 9.73 -17.89 -11.10
C PRO A 112 10.48 -17.18 -12.23
N VAL A 113 11.32 -17.89 -12.99
CA VAL A 113 12.01 -17.32 -14.16
C VAL A 113 11.01 -17.05 -15.27
N LEU A 114 10.12 -18.01 -15.54
CA LEU A 114 9.08 -17.89 -16.56
C LEU A 114 8.09 -16.75 -16.27
N GLN A 115 7.76 -16.49 -14.99
CA GLN A 115 7.00 -15.32 -14.58
C GLN A 115 7.69 -14.01 -15.00
N LEU A 116 8.99 -13.88 -14.71
CA LEU A 116 9.76 -12.70 -15.08
C LEU A 116 9.89 -12.55 -16.59
N LEU A 117 10.17 -13.64 -17.32
CA LEU A 117 10.22 -13.63 -18.78
C LEU A 117 8.88 -13.21 -19.39
N LEU A 118 7.76 -13.75 -18.90
CA LEU A 118 6.42 -13.38 -19.37
C LEU A 118 6.11 -11.90 -19.10
N GLU A 119 6.47 -11.41 -17.91
CA GLU A 119 6.27 -10.01 -17.56
C GLU A 119 7.07 -9.08 -18.51
N LEU A 120 8.34 -9.40 -18.74
CA LEU A 120 9.21 -8.64 -19.64
C LEU A 120 8.72 -8.71 -21.09
N ASP A 121 8.36 -9.91 -21.58
CA ASP A 121 7.82 -10.12 -22.92
C ASP A 121 6.60 -9.23 -23.18
N ILE A 122 5.62 -9.24 -22.26
CA ILE A 122 4.42 -8.41 -22.39
C ILE A 122 4.76 -6.92 -22.37
N GLN A 123 5.65 -6.47 -21.49
CA GLN A 123 6.05 -5.07 -21.38
C GLN A 123 6.76 -4.56 -22.63
N LEU A 124 7.69 -5.36 -23.17
CA LEU A 124 8.45 -5.00 -24.36
C LEU A 124 7.57 -4.97 -25.61
N ASN A 125 6.68 -5.95 -25.79
CA ASN A 125 5.78 -6.02 -26.94
C ASN A 125 4.68 -4.95 -26.91
N THR A 126 4.25 -4.52 -25.72
CA THR A 126 3.30 -3.40 -25.58
C THR A 126 3.93 -2.06 -25.99
N LYS A 127 5.21 -1.83 -25.61
CA LYS A 127 5.94 -0.60 -25.98
C LYS A 127 6.14 -0.48 -27.49
N VAL A 128 6.44 -1.59 -28.18
CA VAL A 128 6.62 -1.62 -29.65
C VAL A 128 5.33 -1.20 -30.37
N LYS A 129 4.17 -1.76 -29.99
CA LYS A 129 2.88 -1.36 -30.57
C LYS A 129 2.55 0.12 -30.33
N SER A 130 2.97 0.69 -29.20
CA SER A 130 2.78 2.13 -28.92
C SER A 130 3.68 3.06 -29.74
N LYS A 131 4.88 2.61 -30.14
CA LYS A 131 5.79 3.34 -31.03
C LYS A 131 5.32 3.27 -32.48
N LEU A 132 4.90 2.08 -32.96
CA LEU A 132 4.36 1.91 -34.32
C LEU A 132 3.04 2.67 -34.54
N ALA A 133 2.18 2.79 -33.53
CA ALA A 133 0.94 3.57 -33.62
C ALA A 133 1.15 5.10 -33.79
N LYS A 134 2.40 5.60 -33.63
CA LYS A 134 2.75 7.01 -33.84
C LYS A 134 3.41 7.30 -35.20
N GLN A 135 3.65 6.27 -36.01
CA GLN A 135 4.09 6.44 -37.40
C GLN A 135 2.88 6.28 -38.33
N PRO A 136 2.80 7.04 -39.45
CA PRO A 136 1.78 6.79 -40.46
C PRO A 136 1.96 5.36 -40.97
N LYS A 137 0.87 4.59 -41.01
CA LYS A 137 0.87 3.25 -41.61
C LYS A 137 1.31 3.39 -43.07
N ALA A 138 2.48 2.85 -43.41
CA ALA A 138 2.74 2.44 -44.78
C ALA A 138 1.86 1.22 -45.03
N GLU A 139 0.89 1.40 -45.92
CA GLU A 139 0.11 0.32 -46.52
C GLU A 139 1.11 -0.50 -47.37
N ASP A 140 0.95 -1.83 -47.37
CA ASP A 140 1.78 -2.81 -48.09
C ASP A 140 3.00 -3.37 -47.35
N ALA A 141 2.74 -4.22 -46.35
CA ALA A 141 3.60 -5.35 -46.01
C ALA A 141 2.75 -6.47 -45.39
N GLU A 142 2.25 -7.38 -46.23
CA GLU A 142 1.78 -8.71 -45.79
C GLU A 142 3.00 -9.57 -45.46
N GLU A 143 3.65 -9.30 -44.32
CA GLU A 143 4.66 -10.22 -43.77
C GLU A 143 3.93 -11.27 -42.94
N GLN A 144 3.92 -12.51 -43.43
CA GLN A 144 3.59 -13.67 -42.60
C GLN A 144 4.60 -13.70 -41.43
N PRO A 145 4.16 -13.85 -40.17
CA PRO A 145 5.09 -13.91 -39.06
C PRO A 145 5.98 -15.15 -39.21
N GLN A 146 7.29 -14.93 -39.36
CA GLN A 146 8.26 -15.99 -39.21
C GLN A 146 8.23 -16.49 -37.75
N ASP A 147 8.59 -17.76 -37.52
CA ASP A 147 8.59 -18.41 -36.19
C ASP A 147 9.40 -17.63 -35.12
N GLU A 148 10.32 -16.76 -35.58
CA GLU A 148 11.17 -15.88 -34.78
C GLU A 148 10.40 -14.78 -34.01
N ASP A 149 9.17 -14.43 -34.42
CA ASP A 149 8.40 -13.33 -33.81
C ASP A 149 7.31 -13.78 -32.81
N VAL A 150 7.18 -15.08 -32.54
CA VAL A 150 6.11 -15.59 -31.67
C VAL A 150 6.45 -15.31 -30.20
N SER A 151 5.83 -14.26 -29.66
CA SER A 151 5.95 -13.87 -28.25
C SER A 151 5.67 -15.02 -27.27
N LEU A 152 6.31 -14.99 -26.10
CA LEU A 152 6.06 -15.99 -25.05
C LEU A 152 4.57 -16.00 -24.63
N LEU A 153 3.92 -14.83 -24.62
CA LEU A 153 2.47 -14.77 -24.39
C LEU A 153 1.68 -15.63 -25.38
N GLU A 154 1.97 -15.53 -26.67
CA GLU A 154 1.30 -16.31 -27.72
C GLU A 154 1.62 -17.80 -27.60
N ARG A 155 2.85 -18.17 -27.21
CA ARG A 155 3.23 -19.57 -26.96
C ARG A 155 2.47 -20.19 -25.78
N LEU A 156 2.20 -19.41 -24.72
CA LEU A 156 1.48 -19.89 -23.53
C LEU A 156 -0.03 -20.00 -23.74
N VAL A 157 -0.63 -19.05 -24.46
CA VAL A 157 -2.07 -18.99 -24.71
C VAL A 157 -2.37 -18.75 -26.21
N PRO A 158 -2.07 -19.74 -27.07
CA PRO A 158 -2.16 -19.57 -28.52
C PRO A 158 -3.59 -19.29 -28.97
N GLY A 159 -3.75 -18.36 -29.91
CA GLY A 159 -5.04 -17.95 -30.47
C GLY A 159 -5.96 -17.19 -29.48
N ALA A 160 -5.43 -16.78 -28.33
CA ALA A 160 -6.22 -16.02 -27.35
C ALA A 160 -6.51 -14.60 -27.87
N PRO A 161 -7.70 -14.03 -27.55
CA PRO A 161 -8.70 -14.52 -26.63
C PRO A 161 -9.74 -15.49 -27.24
N ALA A 162 -9.76 -15.69 -28.56
CA ALA A 162 -10.79 -16.50 -29.21
C ALA A 162 -10.71 -17.98 -28.82
N SER A 163 -9.50 -18.50 -28.63
CA SER A 163 -9.28 -19.89 -28.20
C SER A 163 -9.84 -20.21 -26.81
N PHE A 164 -10.07 -19.21 -25.94
CA PHE A 164 -10.59 -19.44 -24.60
C PHE A 164 -12.05 -19.92 -24.55
N SER A 165 -12.83 -19.74 -25.62
CA SER A 165 -14.20 -20.28 -25.67
C SER A 165 -14.24 -21.77 -25.99
N ASP A 166 -13.17 -22.32 -26.58
CA ASP A 166 -13.06 -23.75 -26.88
C ASP A 166 -12.33 -24.46 -25.76
N ALA A 167 -13.04 -25.33 -25.03
CA ALA A 167 -12.49 -26.08 -23.91
C ALA A 167 -11.34 -27.04 -24.30
N SER A 168 -11.29 -27.46 -25.57
CA SER A 168 -10.25 -28.35 -26.11
C SER A 168 -9.03 -27.60 -26.66
N SER A 169 -9.06 -26.26 -26.67
CA SER A 169 -7.93 -25.49 -27.17
C SER A 169 -6.72 -25.60 -26.24
N PRO A 170 -5.48 -25.53 -26.77
CA PRO A 170 -4.28 -25.56 -25.93
C PRO A 170 -4.24 -24.43 -24.88
N ALA A 171 -4.79 -23.26 -25.21
CA ALA A 171 -4.91 -22.14 -24.28
C ALA A 171 -5.86 -22.46 -23.11
N SER A 172 -6.98 -23.12 -23.39
CA SER A 172 -7.92 -23.59 -22.36
C SER A 172 -7.33 -24.64 -21.45
N GLU A 173 -6.64 -25.62 -22.03
CA GLU A 173 -5.95 -26.63 -21.25
C GLU A 173 -4.85 -26.02 -20.37
N PHE A 174 -4.09 -25.06 -20.90
CA PHE A 174 -3.08 -24.34 -20.14
C PHE A 174 -3.70 -23.67 -18.90
N VAL A 175 -4.73 -22.84 -19.09
CA VAL A 175 -5.40 -22.14 -17.98
C VAL A 175 -5.95 -23.13 -16.95
N ASN A 176 -6.66 -24.17 -17.38
CA ASN A 176 -7.23 -25.17 -16.48
C ASN A 176 -6.14 -25.96 -15.72
N SER A 177 -5.01 -26.26 -16.37
CA SER A 177 -3.90 -26.98 -15.76
C SER A 177 -3.15 -26.15 -14.70
N MET A 178 -3.21 -24.81 -14.79
CA MET A 178 -2.54 -23.89 -13.85
C MET A 178 -3.46 -23.46 -12.70
N LEU A 179 -4.78 -23.33 -12.94
CA LEU A 179 -5.72 -22.68 -12.03
C LEU A 179 -5.74 -23.25 -10.60
N TYR A 180 -5.59 -24.58 -10.48
CA TYR A 180 -5.57 -25.29 -9.20
C TYR A 180 -4.20 -25.84 -8.82
N ASP A 181 -3.16 -25.51 -9.59
CA ASP A 181 -1.79 -25.97 -9.33
C ASP A 181 -1.08 -25.00 -8.38
N PRO A 182 -0.46 -25.47 -7.27
CA PRO A 182 0.14 -24.60 -6.26
C PRO A 182 1.32 -23.76 -6.79
N ILE A 183 2.01 -24.23 -7.83
CA ILE A 183 3.13 -23.52 -8.46
C ILE A 183 2.63 -22.81 -9.72
N GLY A 184 1.89 -23.51 -10.57
CA GLY A 184 1.35 -23.01 -11.83
C GLY A 184 0.42 -21.82 -11.67
N SER A 185 -0.38 -21.77 -10.60
CA SER A 185 -1.26 -20.63 -10.30
C SER A 185 -0.51 -19.31 -10.17
N ARG A 186 0.78 -19.31 -9.77
CA ARG A 186 1.62 -18.10 -9.69
C ARG A 186 1.96 -17.52 -11.06
N LEU A 187 2.14 -18.39 -12.06
CA LEU A 187 2.30 -17.93 -13.45
C LEU A 187 0.99 -17.38 -13.98
N LEU A 188 -0.14 -18.02 -13.66
CA LEU A 188 -1.46 -17.52 -14.02
C LEU A 188 -1.77 -16.16 -13.37
N GLU A 189 -1.36 -15.94 -12.12
CA GLU A 189 -1.42 -14.62 -11.48
C GLU A 189 -0.64 -13.56 -12.27
N THR A 190 0.57 -13.88 -12.73
CA THR A 190 1.43 -12.98 -13.52
C THR A 190 0.79 -12.67 -14.87
N LEU A 191 0.33 -13.71 -15.58
CA LEU A 191 -0.42 -13.57 -16.83
C LEU A 191 -1.62 -12.62 -16.65
N ILE A 192 -2.46 -12.87 -15.65
CA ILE A 192 -3.65 -12.05 -15.38
C ILE A 192 -3.26 -10.63 -15.00
N THR A 193 -2.16 -10.41 -14.29
CA THR A 193 -1.76 -9.06 -13.87
C THR A 193 -1.33 -8.21 -15.06
N HIS A 194 -0.58 -8.79 -16.00
CA HIS A 194 0.09 -8.01 -17.05
C HIS A 194 -0.53 -8.14 -18.44
N CYS A 195 -1.32 -9.17 -18.74
CA CYS A 195 -1.77 -9.43 -20.11
C CYS A 195 -2.59 -8.26 -20.71
N PRO A 196 -2.58 -8.09 -22.05
CA PRO A 196 -3.37 -7.08 -22.73
C PRO A 196 -4.87 -7.17 -22.39
N GLY A 197 -5.57 -6.03 -22.38
CA GLY A 197 -6.98 -5.97 -21.99
C GLY A 197 -7.91 -6.92 -22.76
N LYS A 198 -7.61 -7.20 -24.04
CA LYS A 198 -8.36 -8.19 -24.85
C LYS A 198 -8.23 -9.61 -24.31
N ILE A 199 -7.01 -10.03 -23.94
CA ILE A 199 -6.72 -11.34 -23.35
C ILE A 199 -7.39 -11.45 -21.98
N PHE A 200 -7.29 -10.40 -21.16
CA PHE A 200 -7.95 -10.35 -19.86
C PHE A 200 -9.47 -10.51 -19.96
N LYS A 201 -10.12 -9.80 -20.89
CA LYS A 201 -11.57 -9.94 -21.12
C LYS A 201 -11.95 -11.37 -21.49
N GLY A 202 -11.15 -12.03 -22.32
CA GLY A 202 -11.34 -13.44 -22.66
C GLY A 202 -11.22 -14.37 -21.44
N LEU A 203 -10.20 -14.17 -20.60
CA LEU A 203 -10.03 -14.92 -19.35
C LEU A 203 -11.21 -14.70 -18.39
N GLN A 204 -11.62 -13.44 -18.22
CA GLN A 204 -12.72 -13.05 -17.35
C GLN A 204 -14.04 -13.68 -17.78
N ALA A 205 -14.38 -13.60 -19.07
CA ALA A 205 -15.65 -14.12 -19.57
C ALA A 205 -15.75 -15.64 -19.49
N ASN A 206 -14.66 -16.36 -19.78
CA ASN A 206 -14.71 -17.83 -19.94
C ASN A 206 -14.36 -18.63 -18.67
N TYR A 207 -13.47 -18.13 -17.80
CA TYR A 207 -13.00 -18.93 -16.64
C TYR A 207 -13.36 -18.34 -15.28
N PHE A 208 -13.26 -17.02 -15.13
CA PHE A 208 -13.33 -16.38 -13.82
C PHE A 208 -14.73 -15.86 -13.48
N GLY A 209 -15.31 -15.01 -14.33
CA GLY A 209 -16.62 -14.38 -14.12
C GLY A 209 -17.77 -15.37 -13.82
N PRO A 210 -17.90 -16.49 -14.55
CA PRO A 210 -18.99 -17.45 -14.32
C PRO A 210 -18.98 -18.11 -12.93
N ARG A 211 -17.79 -18.28 -12.31
CA ARG A 211 -17.60 -19.09 -11.09
C ARG A 211 -16.70 -18.42 -10.05
N ILE A 212 -16.65 -17.09 -10.05
CA ILE A 212 -15.72 -16.30 -9.24
C ILE A 212 -15.85 -16.60 -7.74
N ASP A 213 -17.08 -16.80 -7.26
CA ASP A 213 -17.40 -17.18 -5.88
C ASP A 213 -16.79 -18.54 -5.50
N SER A 214 -16.86 -19.52 -6.41
CA SER A 214 -16.25 -20.84 -6.20
C SER A 214 -14.72 -20.77 -6.20
N LEU A 215 -14.13 -19.96 -7.10
CA LEU A 215 -12.68 -19.80 -7.18
C LEU A 215 -12.13 -19.10 -5.92
N LEU A 216 -12.81 -18.08 -5.41
CA LEU A 216 -12.42 -17.37 -4.19
C LEU A 216 -12.47 -18.25 -2.94
N ARG A 217 -13.24 -19.35 -2.95
CA ARG A 217 -13.27 -20.39 -1.90
C ARG A 217 -12.20 -21.46 -2.01
N ASN A 218 -11.46 -21.54 -3.11
CA ASN A 218 -10.40 -22.54 -3.26
C ASN A 218 -9.05 -22.04 -2.70
N ASP A 219 -8.26 -22.88 -2.04
CA ASP A 219 -7.00 -22.46 -1.39
C ASP A 219 -5.93 -22.01 -2.38
N ILE A 220 -6.03 -22.44 -3.65
CA ILE A 220 -5.07 -22.13 -4.72
C ILE A 220 -5.68 -21.17 -5.73
N ALA A 221 -6.85 -21.49 -6.28
CA ALA A 221 -7.47 -20.69 -7.33
C ALA A 221 -7.93 -19.29 -6.85
N SER A 222 -8.00 -19.07 -5.54
CA SER A 222 -8.29 -17.75 -4.97
C SER A 222 -7.21 -16.72 -5.31
N TYR A 223 -5.94 -17.11 -5.47
CA TYR A 223 -4.87 -16.15 -5.79
C TYR A 223 -5.00 -15.58 -7.21
N PRO A 224 -5.13 -16.40 -8.28
CA PRO A 224 -5.50 -15.89 -9.60
C PRO A 224 -6.80 -15.09 -9.59
N ALA A 225 -7.84 -15.54 -8.87
CA ALA A 225 -9.12 -14.82 -8.79
C ALA A 225 -8.97 -13.42 -8.15
N ILE A 226 -8.11 -13.28 -7.11
CA ILE A 226 -7.75 -11.97 -6.53
C ILE A 226 -7.12 -11.05 -7.59
N ARG A 227 -6.24 -11.58 -8.46
CA ARG A 227 -5.65 -10.79 -9.56
C ARG A 227 -6.70 -10.33 -10.56
N VAL A 228 -7.72 -11.15 -10.81
CA VAL A 228 -8.84 -10.77 -11.66
C VAL A 228 -9.65 -9.64 -11.04
N LEU A 229 -10.02 -9.73 -9.75
CA LEU A 229 -10.73 -8.67 -9.03
C LEU A 229 -10.02 -7.30 -9.13
N ASN A 230 -8.68 -7.30 -9.10
CA ASN A 230 -7.89 -6.08 -9.26
C ASN A 230 -8.03 -5.40 -10.63
N ARG A 231 -8.46 -6.12 -11.66
CA ARG A 231 -8.59 -5.63 -13.04
C ARG A 231 -10.03 -5.43 -13.52
N MET A 232 -11.02 -5.98 -12.81
CA MET A 232 -12.45 -5.83 -13.15
C MET A 232 -12.86 -4.35 -13.27
N ASN A 233 -13.81 -4.07 -14.17
CA ASN A 233 -14.54 -2.80 -14.23
C ASN A 233 -15.53 -2.72 -13.04
N LYS A 234 -16.40 -1.70 -13.01
CA LYS A 234 -17.33 -1.53 -11.89
C LYS A 234 -18.44 -2.60 -11.93
N GLU A 235 -18.96 -2.89 -13.11
CA GLU A 235 -20.10 -3.77 -13.35
C GLU A 235 -19.75 -5.24 -13.03
N ASP A 236 -18.64 -5.74 -13.57
CA ASP A 236 -18.11 -7.09 -13.33
C ASP A 236 -17.77 -7.28 -11.84
N LEU A 237 -17.22 -6.24 -11.20
CA LEU A 237 -16.92 -6.27 -9.77
C LEU A 237 -18.20 -6.35 -8.94
N ALA A 238 -19.22 -5.56 -9.26
CA ALA A 238 -20.50 -5.59 -8.58
C ALA A 238 -21.15 -6.98 -8.67
N GLU A 239 -21.14 -7.59 -9.86
CA GLU A 239 -21.61 -8.95 -10.06
C GLU A 239 -20.80 -9.97 -9.24
N ALA A 240 -19.47 -9.84 -9.23
CA ALA A 240 -18.59 -10.72 -8.47
C ALA A 240 -18.82 -10.63 -6.96
N VAL A 241 -19.03 -9.41 -6.42
CA VAL A 241 -19.39 -9.20 -5.01
C VAL A 241 -20.73 -9.85 -4.72
N LYS A 242 -21.75 -9.59 -5.54
CA LYS A 242 -23.10 -10.17 -5.37
C LYS A 242 -23.08 -11.69 -5.32
N LYS A 243 -22.32 -12.36 -6.22
CA LYS A 243 -22.14 -13.81 -6.20
C LYS A 243 -21.40 -14.30 -4.95
N SER A 244 -20.46 -13.50 -4.43
CA SER A 244 -19.60 -13.88 -3.32
C SER A 244 -20.18 -13.62 -1.93
N ILE A 245 -21.25 -12.81 -1.79
CA ILE A 245 -21.87 -12.45 -0.49
C ILE A 245 -22.21 -13.69 0.36
N HIS A 246 -22.81 -14.72 -0.24
CA HIS A 246 -23.19 -15.93 0.49
C HIS A 246 -21.99 -16.76 0.99
N GLN A 247 -20.79 -16.50 0.46
CA GLN A 247 -19.56 -17.19 0.85
C GLN A 247 -18.78 -16.46 1.95
N VAL A 248 -19.21 -15.27 2.39
CA VAL A 248 -18.55 -14.50 3.45
C VAL A 248 -18.39 -15.29 4.76
N PRO A 249 -19.39 -16.06 5.24
CA PRO A 249 -19.20 -16.91 6.42
C PRO A 249 -18.03 -17.89 6.27
N HIS A 250 -17.89 -18.50 5.08
CA HIS A 250 -16.79 -19.39 4.76
C HIS A 250 -15.44 -18.66 4.71
N PHE A 251 -15.39 -17.44 4.17
CA PHE A 251 -14.16 -16.63 4.17
C PHE A 251 -13.70 -16.29 5.59
N VAL A 252 -14.63 -15.96 6.49
CA VAL A 252 -14.33 -15.69 7.90
C VAL A 252 -13.86 -16.96 8.62
N GLU A 253 -14.57 -18.08 8.45
CA GLU A 253 -14.23 -19.37 9.06
C GLU A 253 -12.84 -19.85 8.63
N LYS A 254 -12.52 -19.76 7.34
CA LYS A 254 -11.21 -20.13 6.77
C LYS A 254 -10.15 -19.04 6.88
N ARG A 255 -10.43 -17.93 7.58
CA ARG A 255 -9.50 -16.79 7.77
C ARG A 255 -8.93 -16.23 6.45
N ARG A 256 -9.75 -16.21 5.39
CA ARG A 256 -9.41 -15.68 4.06
C ARG A 256 -9.57 -14.17 3.98
N CYS A 257 -8.91 -13.47 4.90
CA CYS A 257 -9.01 -12.02 5.02
C CYS A 257 -8.45 -11.29 3.79
N ASN A 258 -7.54 -11.92 3.03
CA ASN A 258 -7.01 -11.38 1.77
C ASN A 258 -8.09 -11.23 0.68
N VAL A 259 -9.03 -12.17 0.58
CA VAL A 259 -10.16 -12.11 -0.37
C VAL A 259 -11.07 -10.95 0.01
N LEU A 260 -11.50 -10.89 1.28
CA LEU A 260 -12.35 -9.82 1.79
C LEU A 260 -11.68 -8.44 1.63
N LYS A 261 -10.38 -8.35 1.95
CA LYS A 261 -9.60 -7.12 1.79
C LYS A 261 -9.63 -6.65 0.35
N THR A 262 -9.37 -7.56 -0.60
CA THR A 262 -9.38 -7.23 -2.02
C THR A 262 -10.75 -6.73 -2.44
N LEU A 263 -11.84 -7.41 -2.04
CA LEU A 263 -13.20 -6.97 -2.38
C LEU A 263 -13.47 -5.54 -1.87
N PHE A 264 -13.18 -5.22 -0.61
CA PHE A 264 -13.37 -3.87 -0.08
C PHE A 264 -12.50 -2.81 -0.78
N GLU A 265 -11.21 -3.09 -0.99
CA GLU A 265 -10.30 -2.17 -1.69
C GLU A 265 -10.74 -1.91 -3.13
N ARG A 266 -11.25 -2.94 -3.82
CA ARG A 266 -11.74 -2.82 -5.19
C ARG A 266 -13.08 -2.11 -5.24
N CYS A 267 -13.98 -2.35 -4.30
CA CYS A 267 -15.22 -1.59 -4.19
C CYS A 267 -14.93 -0.11 -3.97
N GLN A 268 -13.95 0.21 -3.12
CA GLN A 268 -13.51 1.59 -2.89
C GLN A 268 -12.95 2.21 -4.17
N ALA A 269 -12.03 1.52 -4.85
CA ALA A 269 -11.39 2.00 -6.07
C ALA A 269 -12.36 2.21 -7.24
N ARG A 270 -13.50 1.51 -7.26
CA ARG A 270 -14.53 1.60 -8.31
C ARG A 270 -15.78 2.38 -7.90
N GLY A 271 -15.86 2.87 -6.65
CA GLY A 271 -17.07 3.54 -6.14
C GLY A 271 -18.30 2.63 -6.13
N ALA A 272 -18.11 1.36 -5.78
CA ALA A 272 -19.15 0.34 -5.61
C ALA A 272 -19.57 0.28 -4.13
N THR A 273 -20.18 1.37 -3.64
CA THR A 273 -20.49 1.55 -2.22
C THR A 273 -21.62 0.65 -1.74
N GLU A 274 -22.67 0.47 -2.55
CA GLU A 274 -23.81 -0.40 -2.21
C GLU A 274 -23.36 -1.86 -2.04
N GLU A 275 -22.46 -2.31 -2.90
CA GLU A 275 -21.89 -3.66 -2.85
C GLU A 275 -20.94 -3.83 -1.65
N ALA A 276 -20.21 -2.77 -1.27
CA ALA A 276 -19.40 -2.78 -0.06
C ALA A 276 -20.27 -2.82 1.21
N ASP A 277 -21.41 -2.13 1.22
CA ASP A 277 -22.36 -2.15 2.34
C ASP A 277 -22.99 -3.55 2.49
N GLY A 278 -23.42 -4.18 1.39
CA GLY A 278 -23.88 -5.57 1.41
C GLY A 278 -22.80 -6.56 1.87
N LEU A 279 -21.53 -6.33 1.49
CA LEU A 279 -20.40 -7.13 1.96
C LEU A 279 -20.15 -6.93 3.47
N LEU A 280 -20.31 -5.70 3.97
CA LEU A 280 -20.21 -5.38 5.39
C LEU A 280 -21.30 -6.08 6.20
N GLU A 281 -22.55 -6.03 5.75
CA GLU A 281 -23.67 -6.72 6.42
C GLU A 281 -23.41 -8.22 6.55
N ALA A 282 -22.96 -8.86 5.46
CA ALA A 282 -22.60 -10.27 5.46
C ALA A 282 -21.42 -10.57 6.39
N LEU A 283 -20.42 -9.68 6.45
CA LEU A 283 -19.27 -9.82 7.34
C LEU A 283 -19.67 -9.67 8.82
N VAL A 284 -20.52 -8.69 9.14
CA VAL A 284 -21.06 -8.51 10.50
C VAL A 284 -21.86 -9.74 10.92
N ALA A 285 -22.74 -10.25 10.05
CA ALA A 285 -23.48 -11.49 10.31
C ALA A 285 -22.55 -12.67 10.57
N ALA A 286 -21.53 -12.87 9.73
CA ALA A 286 -20.52 -13.92 9.90
C ALA A 286 -19.66 -13.75 11.18
N CYS A 287 -19.52 -12.52 11.67
CA CYS A 287 -18.81 -12.22 12.90
C CYS A 287 -19.68 -12.29 14.17
N GLY A 288 -20.93 -12.74 14.08
CA GLY A 288 -21.84 -12.90 15.23
C GLY A 288 -22.94 -11.85 15.31
N GLY A 289 -23.19 -11.10 14.23
CA GLY A 289 -24.30 -10.16 14.11
C GLY A 289 -24.10 -8.81 14.81
N ASN A 290 -23.00 -8.62 15.55
CA ASN A 290 -22.65 -7.35 16.18
C ASN A 290 -21.37 -6.77 15.54
N PRO A 291 -21.39 -5.53 15.02
CA PRO A 291 -20.19 -4.81 14.57
C PRO A 291 -19.06 -4.78 15.61
N ASP A 292 -19.39 -4.78 16.91
CA ASP A 292 -18.42 -4.72 18.00
C ASP A 292 -17.42 -5.90 17.96
N ALA A 293 -17.86 -7.06 17.48
CA ALA A 293 -17.06 -8.28 17.40
C ALA A 293 -16.10 -8.33 16.21
N LEU A 294 -16.15 -7.37 15.26
CA LEU A 294 -15.34 -7.39 14.04
C LEU A 294 -13.84 -7.42 14.33
N VAL A 295 -13.30 -6.44 15.06
CA VAL A 295 -11.87 -6.35 15.35
C VAL A 295 -11.39 -7.48 16.26
N PRO A 296 -12.08 -7.81 17.38
CA PRO A 296 -11.71 -8.96 18.21
C PRO A 296 -11.61 -10.26 17.41
N LYS A 297 -12.63 -10.56 16.59
CA LYS A 297 -12.69 -11.79 15.82
C LYS A 297 -11.66 -11.82 14.70
N LEU A 298 -11.53 -10.75 13.91
CA LEU A 298 -10.60 -10.71 12.76
C LEU A 298 -9.12 -10.71 13.20
N CYS A 299 -8.81 -10.15 14.35
CA CYS A 299 -7.43 -10.04 14.87
C CYS A 299 -7.08 -11.10 15.93
N ASP A 300 -7.97 -12.06 16.22
CA ASP A 300 -7.78 -13.09 17.25
C ASP A 300 -7.42 -12.51 18.63
N LEU A 301 -8.12 -11.44 19.03
CA LEU A 301 -7.85 -10.78 20.31
C LEU A 301 -8.27 -11.65 21.50
N ASP A 302 -9.28 -12.50 21.32
CA ASP A 302 -9.79 -13.40 22.35
C ASP A 302 -9.02 -14.73 22.45
N GLY A 303 -8.10 -15.00 21.50
CA GLY A 303 -7.26 -16.21 21.54
C GLY A 303 -7.97 -17.50 21.12
N GLU A 304 -9.03 -17.40 20.31
CA GLU A 304 -9.75 -18.57 19.76
C GLU A 304 -8.83 -19.53 18.99
N LEU A 305 -7.75 -19.00 18.38
CA LEU A 305 -6.76 -19.84 17.69
C LEU A 305 -5.88 -20.64 18.66
N ASP A 306 -5.74 -20.21 19.91
CA ASP A 306 -4.96 -20.92 20.94
C ASP A 306 -5.74 -22.11 21.52
N GLU A 307 -7.07 -22.01 21.62
CA GLU A 307 -7.91 -23.07 22.18
C GLU A 307 -8.05 -24.30 21.27
N LYS A 308 -7.92 -24.12 19.95
CA LYS A 308 -8.17 -25.18 18.96
C LYS A 308 -7.00 -26.13 18.71
N LYS A 309 -5.81 -25.89 19.27
CA LYS A 309 -4.62 -26.72 18.99
C LYS A 309 -3.75 -26.93 20.23
N LYS A 310 -3.87 -28.12 20.85
CA LYS A 310 -2.92 -28.58 21.87
C LYS A 310 -1.62 -29.03 21.20
N GLY A 311 -0.54 -28.27 21.40
CA GLY A 311 0.84 -28.62 21.02
C GLY A 311 1.34 -27.87 19.79
N PHE A 312 2.07 -26.77 19.98
CA PHE A 312 2.57 -25.94 18.89
C PHE A 312 3.90 -26.47 18.32
N GLN A 313 3.94 -26.72 17.01
CA GLN A 313 5.19 -26.79 16.24
C GLN A 313 5.59 -25.37 15.74
N PRO A 314 6.89 -25.07 15.53
CA PRO A 314 7.37 -23.75 15.11
C PRO A 314 6.72 -23.18 13.82
N ASP A 315 6.39 -24.04 12.85
CA ASP A 315 5.75 -23.62 11.58
C ASP A 315 4.28 -23.24 11.76
N GLU A 316 3.60 -23.78 12.77
CA GLU A 316 2.21 -23.42 13.08
C GLU A 316 2.10 -22.03 13.72
N ILE A 317 3.10 -21.63 14.50
CA ILE A 317 3.19 -20.28 15.09
C ILE A 317 3.35 -19.22 14.01
N LYS A 318 4.20 -19.48 13.00
CA LYS A 318 4.38 -18.59 11.84
C LYS A 318 3.08 -18.45 11.03
N ASN A 319 2.39 -19.56 10.81
CA ASN A 319 1.08 -19.55 10.14
C ASN A 319 0.05 -18.74 10.93
N LYS A 320 -0.02 -18.88 12.26
CA LYS A 320 -0.92 -18.07 13.11
C LYS A 320 -0.62 -16.57 12.98
N SER A 321 0.64 -16.18 13.11
CA SER A 321 1.05 -14.77 12.98
C SER A 321 0.66 -14.18 11.63
N ALA A 322 0.80 -14.96 10.54
CA ALA A 322 0.37 -14.56 9.20
C ALA A 322 -1.15 -14.38 9.09
N LEU A 323 -1.95 -15.28 9.68
CA LEU A 323 -3.42 -15.16 9.70
C LEU A 323 -3.87 -13.89 10.44
N ILE A 324 -3.27 -13.61 11.59
CA ILE A 324 -3.54 -12.38 12.36
C ILE A 324 -3.14 -11.15 11.56
N ALA A 325 -1.98 -11.18 10.88
CA ALA A 325 -1.54 -10.08 10.03
C ALA A 325 -2.51 -9.83 8.86
N HIS A 326 -3.04 -10.88 8.22
CA HIS A 326 -4.05 -10.73 7.17
C HIS A 326 -5.36 -10.13 7.72
N GLY A 327 -5.78 -10.53 8.92
CA GLY A 327 -6.91 -9.91 9.62
C GLY A 327 -6.69 -8.42 9.86
N ALA A 328 -5.49 -8.05 10.33
CA ALA A 328 -5.15 -6.65 10.55
C ALA A 328 -5.14 -5.82 9.25
N GLN A 329 -4.66 -6.40 8.14
CA GLN A 329 -4.70 -5.75 6.84
C GLN A 329 -6.13 -5.51 6.33
N LEU A 330 -7.04 -6.46 6.56
CA LEU A 330 -8.46 -6.27 6.25
C LEU A 330 -9.06 -5.13 7.08
N VAL A 331 -8.81 -5.11 8.39
CA VAL A 331 -9.30 -4.04 9.28
C VAL A 331 -8.77 -2.67 8.84
N ILE A 332 -7.49 -2.57 8.47
CA ILE A 332 -6.90 -1.32 7.96
C ILE A 332 -7.56 -0.89 6.63
N ALA A 333 -7.80 -1.83 5.71
CA ALA A 333 -8.47 -1.53 4.44
C ALA A 333 -9.91 -1.01 4.67
N MET A 334 -10.67 -1.67 5.55
CA MET A 334 -12.01 -1.24 5.92
C MET A 334 -12.03 0.11 6.64
N LEU A 335 -11.03 0.39 7.49
CA LEU A 335 -10.91 1.67 8.18
C LEU A 335 -10.67 2.83 7.19
N GLY A 336 -9.94 2.58 6.09
CA GLY A 336 -9.73 3.53 5.00
C GLY A 336 -10.94 3.71 4.07
N PHE A 337 -11.98 2.89 4.20
CA PHE A 337 -13.19 2.94 3.37
C PHE A 337 -14.20 3.96 3.89
N PRO A 338 -14.60 4.99 3.13
CA PRO A 338 -15.52 6.02 3.62
C PRO A 338 -16.93 5.48 3.88
N GLY A 339 -17.60 5.98 4.93
CA GLY A 339 -19.00 5.62 5.22
C GLY A 339 -19.15 4.49 6.23
N ALA A 340 -20.17 3.63 6.05
CA ALA A 340 -20.59 2.64 7.04
C ALA A 340 -19.50 1.62 7.39
N VAL A 341 -18.66 1.25 6.42
CA VAL A 341 -17.57 0.28 6.59
C VAL A 341 -16.54 0.76 7.63
N SER A 342 -16.02 1.99 7.50
CA SER A 342 -15.09 2.54 8.49
C SER A 342 -15.78 2.79 9.83
N GLU A 343 -17.02 3.28 9.82
CA GLU A 343 -17.78 3.48 11.07
C GLU A 343 -17.96 2.17 11.87
N ALA A 344 -18.20 1.04 11.20
CA ALA A 344 -18.31 -0.26 11.86
C ALA A 344 -17.01 -0.70 12.53
N ILE A 345 -15.86 -0.52 11.86
CA ILE A 345 -14.54 -0.80 12.45
C ILE A 345 -14.25 0.15 13.61
N GLN A 346 -14.55 1.44 13.47
CA GLN A 346 -14.35 2.42 14.53
C GLN A 346 -15.22 2.13 15.76
N LYS A 347 -16.46 1.67 15.59
CA LYS A 347 -17.31 1.17 16.69
C LYS A 347 -16.70 -0.05 17.36
N SER A 348 -16.23 -1.02 16.59
CA SER A 348 -15.54 -2.20 17.12
C SER A 348 -14.29 -1.86 17.93
N LEU A 349 -13.48 -0.90 17.46
CA LEU A 349 -12.33 -0.39 18.21
C LEU A 349 -12.72 0.26 19.55
N LEU A 350 -13.87 0.94 19.61
CA LEU A 350 -14.40 1.55 20.83
C LEU A 350 -14.99 0.55 21.84
N ALA A 351 -15.36 -0.64 21.37
CA ALA A 351 -15.90 -1.71 22.19
C ALA A 351 -14.80 -2.57 22.85
N LEU A 352 -13.54 -2.42 22.43
CA LEU A 352 -12.42 -3.19 23.00
C LEU A 352 -12.22 -2.91 24.49
N SER A 353 -11.99 -3.98 25.25
CA SER A 353 -11.51 -3.88 26.63
C SER A 353 -10.08 -3.34 26.70
N SER A 354 -9.67 -2.85 27.87
CA SER A 354 -8.29 -2.35 28.11
C SER A 354 -7.22 -3.39 27.74
N ASN A 355 -7.45 -4.66 28.06
CA ASN A 355 -6.52 -5.75 27.76
C ASN A 355 -6.46 -6.07 26.26
N GLN A 356 -7.61 -6.10 25.58
CA GLN A 356 -7.65 -6.30 24.12
C GLN A 356 -6.97 -5.14 23.38
N LEU A 357 -7.18 -3.91 23.85
CA LEU A 357 -6.57 -2.72 23.27
C LEU A 357 -5.04 -2.73 23.46
N LEU A 358 -4.55 -3.19 24.61
CA LEU A 358 -3.13 -3.42 24.85
C LEU A 358 -2.56 -4.49 23.91
N LYS A 359 -3.20 -5.66 23.80
CA LYS A 359 -2.81 -6.76 22.89
C LYS A 359 -2.78 -6.28 21.43
N LEU A 360 -3.74 -5.46 21.03
CA LEU A 360 -3.78 -4.84 19.70
C LEU A 360 -2.58 -3.91 19.51
N ALA A 361 -2.21 -3.13 20.53
CA ALA A 361 -1.13 -2.15 20.46
C ALA A 361 0.28 -2.73 20.53
N THR A 362 0.47 -3.93 21.10
CA THR A 362 1.80 -4.53 21.33
C THR A 362 2.16 -5.66 20.37
N THR A 363 1.25 -6.05 19.48
CA THR A 363 1.47 -7.12 18.47
C THR A 363 1.63 -6.56 17.06
N ASN A 364 1.75 -7.45 16.07
CA ASN A 364 1.76 -7.12 14.63
C ASN A 364 0.49 -6.37 14.15
N THR A 365 -0.56 -6.35 14.97
CA THR A 365 -1.83 -5.64 14.74
C THR A 365 -1.80 -4.15 15.12
N SER A 366 -0.72 -3.67 15.76
CA SER A 366 -0.53 -2.27 16.19
C SER A 366 -0.73 -1.24 15.08
N ARG A 367 -0.48 -1.65 13.83
CA ARG A 367 -0.72 -0.85 12.63
C ARG A 367 -2.17 -0.39 12.48
N ILE A 368 -3.14 -1.13 13.04
CA ILE A 368 -4.55 -0.73 13.08
C ILE A 368 -4.72 0.55 13.89
N LEU A 369 -4.09 0.64 15.07
CA LEU A 369 -4.20 1.85 15.91
C LEU A 369 -3.47 3.04 15.29
N THR A 370 -2.31 2.82 14.67
CA THR A 370 -1.63 3.90 13.93
C THR A 370 -2.46 4.40 12.74
N ALA A 371 -3.16 3.49 12.04
CA ALA A 371 -4.11 3.87 11.00
C ALA A 371 -5.33 4.60 11.58
N ALA A 372 -5.87 4.16 12.73
CA ALA A 372 -7.00 4.80 13.40
C ALA A 372 -6.70 6.25 13.82
N PHE A 373 -5.49 6.53 14.31
CA PHE A 373 -5.06 7.89 14.67
C PHE A 373 -4.83 8.82 13.47
N THR A 374 -4.74 8.28 12.26
CA THR A 374 -4.58 9.04 11.01
C THR A 374 -5.82 9.03 10.12
N THR A 375 -6.86 8.28 10.50
CA THR A 375 -8.12 8.18 9.76
C THR A 375 -9.15 9.15 10.35
N PRO A 376 -9.77 10.01 9.53
CA PRO A 376 -10.89 10.84 9.97
C PRO A 376 -12.07 9.99 10.46
N SER A 377 -12.67 10.42 11.56
CA SER A 377 -13.82 9.76 12.17
C SER A 377 -14.97 10.75 12.36
N LYS A 378 -16.17 10.31 11.99
CA LYS A 378 -17.41 11.02 12.36
C LYS A 378 -17.82 10.77 13.80
N LEU A 379 -17.18 9.83 14.51
CA LEU A 379 -17.42 9.52 15.90
C LEU A 379 -16.53 10.45 16.76
N PRO A 380 -17.06 11.53 17.36
CA PRO A 380 -16.23 12.59 17.95
C PRO A 380 -15.36 12.13 19.14
N ALA A 381 -15.74 11.01 19.76
CA ALA A 381 -15.06 10.45 20.91
C ALA A 381 -14.04 9.35 20.57
N LEU A 382 -13.89 8.95 19.30
CA LEU A 382 -13.06 7.81 18.90
C LEU A 382 -11.63 7.93 19.44
N HIS A 383 -10.88 8.91 18.94
CA HIS A 383 -9.46 9.04 19.28
C HIS A 383 -9.27 9.33 20.77
N LYS A 384 -10.14 10.15 21.37
CA LYS A 384 -10.15 10.42 22.82
C LYS A 384 -10.25 9.13 23.64
N ARG A 385 -11.21 8.25 23.32
CA ARG A 385 -11.45 7.01 24.06
C ARG A 385 -10.34 6.00 23.85
N LEU A 386 -9.81 5.86 22.63
CA LEU A 386 -8.67 4.99 22.36
C LEU A 386 -7.44 5.41 23.16
N VAL A 387 -7.11 6.71 23.18
CA VAL A 387 -5.98 7.23 23.96
C VAL A 387 -6.22 7.05 25.47
N ALA A 388 -7.44 7.30 25.95
CA ALA A 388 -7.78 7.08 27.35
C ALA A 388 -7.61 5.61 27.77
N GLY A 389 -8.02 4.66 26.91
CA GLY A 389 -7.85 3.22 27.14
C GLY A 389 -6.39 2.75 27.10
N LEU A 390 -5.54 3.37 26.30
CA LEU A 390 -4.10 3.07 26.23
C LEU A 390 -3.29 3.73 27.36
N SER A 391 -3.80 4.80 27.97
CA SER A 391 -3.07 5.60 28.97
C SER A 391 -2.58 4.81 30.20
N PRO A 392 -3.31 3.82 30.75
CA PRO A 392 -2.81 2.98 31.83
C PRO A 392 -1.54 2.20 31.46
N HIS A 393 -1.37 1.86 30.19
CA HIS A 393 -0.30 0.98 29.69
C HIS A 393 0.85 1.73 29.01
N ALA A 394 0.96 3.05 29.23
CA ALA A 394 1.90 3.92 28.51
C ALA A 394 3.36 3.42 28.56
N ILE A 395 3.81 2.88 29.70
CA ILE A 395 5.19 2.39 29.86
C ILE A 395 5.41 1.06 29.13
N GLU A 396 4.44 0.15 29.21
CA GLU A 396 4.48 -1.12 28.47
C GLU A 396 4.51 -0.87 26.95
N LEU A 397 3.69 0.06 26.47
CA LEU A 397 3.67 0.47 25.08
C LEU A 397 5.00 1.08 24.65
N ALA A 398 5.60 1.93 25.47
CA ALA A 398 6.87 2.59 25.15
C ALA A 398 8.04 1.59 25.04
N ASN A 399 8.02 0.53 25.85
CA ASN A 399 9.04 -0.51 25.82
C ASN A 399 8.77 -1.61 24.76
N SER A 400 7.56 -1.69 24.20
CA SER A 400 7.21 -2.62 23.12
C SER A 400 7.71 -2.14 21.74
N PRO A 401 8.35 -3.01 20.93
CA PRO A 401 8.74 -2.68 19.55
C PRO A 401 7.59 -2.20 18.66
N ALA A 402 6.39 -2.75 18.88
CA ALA A 402 5.18 -2.36 18.17
C ALA A 402 4.50 -1.14 18.84
N GLY A 403 4.39 -1.16 20.17
CA GLY A 403 3.69 -0.13 20.95
C GLY A 403 4.28 1.28 20.81
N GLN A 404 5.61 1.41 20.63
CA GLN A 404 6.25 2.70 20.42
C GLN A 404 5.67 3.46 19.21
N HIS A 405 5.27 2.76 18.15
CA HIS A 405 4.70 3.38 16.95
C HIS A 405 3.30 3.92 17.23
N VAL A 406 2.53 3.24 18.09
CA VAL A 406 1.21 3.69 18.55
C VAL A 406 1.35 4.98 19.35
N LEU A 407 2.26 5.03 20.32
CA LEU A 407 2.52 6.26 21.10
C LEU A 407 3.02 7.41 20.21
N ASN A 408 3.91 7.13 19.27
CA ASN A 408 4.40 8.15 18.34
C ASN A 408 3.28 8.66 17.42
N GLY A 409 2.31 7.82 17.04
CA GLY A 409 1.11 8.24 16.32
C GLY A 409 0.17 9.15 17.13
N ILE A 410 0.13 8.99 18.46
CA ILE A 410 -0.71 9.83 19.34
C ILE A 410 -0.18 11.27 19.40
N ILE A 411 1.13 11.46 19.53
CA ILE A 411 1.71 12.81 19.64
C ILE A 411 1.64 13.58 18.31
N THR A 412 1.73 12.87 17.18
CA THR A 412 1.67 13.45 15.83
C THR A 412 0.25 13.82 15.40
N ALA A 413 -0.79 13.14 15.89
CA ALA A 413 -2.17 13.47 15.56
C ALA A 413 -2.54 14.88 16.09
N PRO A 414 -3.31 15.70 15.36
CA PRO A 414 -3.68 17.04 15.79
C PRO A 414 -4.52 17.01 17.08
N SER A 415 -4.35 18.03 17.92
CA SER A 415 -5.18 18.25 19.12
C SER A 415 -6.50 18.94 18.84
N LYS A 416 -6.60 19.65 17.72
CA LYS A 416 -7.86 20.15 17.15
C LYS A 416 -7.84 19.95 15.64
N GLY A 417 -8.71 19.09 15.13
CA GLY A 417 -8.86 18.85 13.70
C GLY A 417 -10.28 18.40 13.36
N ASP A 418 -10.65 18.59 12.10
CA ASP A 418 -11.91 18.06 11.56
C ASP A 418 -11.73 16.55 11.29
N GLY A 419 -12.53 15.72 11.94
CA GLY A 419 -12.46 14.26 11.87
C GLY A 419 -11.29 13.59 12.61
N ILE A 420 -10.16 14.25 12.87
CA ILE A 420 -9.04 13.71 13.68
C ILE A 420 -8.73 14.68 14.81
N SER A 421 -8.89 14.24 16.06
CA SER A 421 -8.63 15.11 17.20
C SER A 421 -8.28 14.34 18.48
N ILE A 422 -7.03 14.48 18.94
CA ILE A 422 -6.58 13.97 20.24
C ILE A 422 -6.43 15.11 21.24
N PRO A 423 -7.33 15.24 22.23
CA PRO A 423 -7.30 16.34 23.18
C PRO A 423 -5.92 16.54 23.83
N PHE A 424 -5.45 17.78 23.83
CA PHE A 424 -4.11 18.13 24.32
C PHE A 424 -3.82 17.61 25.74
N HIS A 425 -4.79 17.68 26.66
CA HIS A 425 -4.64 17.19 28.03
C HIS A 425 -4.33 15.69 28.10
N LEU A 426 -4.80 14.87 27.13
CA LEU A 426 -4.45 13.46 27.09
C LEU A 426 -3.00 13.23 26.69
N LYS A 427 -2.48 14.03 25.74
CA LYS A 427 -1.06 14.04 25.38
C LYS A 427 -0.22 14.46 26.57
N GLU A 428 -0.63 15.51 27.27
CA GLU A 428 0.05 15.99 28.48
C GLU A 428 0.06 14.92 29.58
N ASN A 429 -1.06 14.25 29.84
CA ASN A 429 -1.14 13.16 30.81
C ASN A 429 -0.24 11.97 30.44
N LEU A 430 -0.19 11.59 29.17
CA LEU A 430 0.72 10.55 28.68
C LEU A 430 2.18 10.95 28.87
N MET A 431 2.56 12.16 28.48
CA MET A 431 3.92 12.65 28.65
C MET A 431 4.32 12.71 30.14
N SER A 432 3.40 13.10 31.03
CA SER A 432 3.63 13.07 32.47
C SER A 432 3.91 11.67 33.01
N LYS A 433 3.17 10.66 32.51
CA LYS A 433 3.43 9.26 32.87
C LYS A 433 4.77 8.78 32.35
N LEU A 434 5.12 9.10 31.10
CA LEU A 434 6.41 8.76 30.51
C LEU A 434 7.58 9.41 31.30
N ALA A 435 7.43 10.67 31.70
CA ALA A 435 8.45 11.40 32.48
C ALA A 435 8.65 10.81 33.89
N ALA A 436 7.59 10.31 34.53
CA ALA A 436 7.70 9.65 35.82
C ALA A 436 8.56 8.37 35.76
N HIS A 437 8.70 7.77 34.57
CA HIS A 437 9.46 6.54 34.31
C HIS A 437 10.62 6.77 33.34
N GLU A 438 11.22 7.97 33.35
CA GLU A 438 12.29 8.33 32.41
C GLU A 438 13.46 7.35 32.42
N ARG A 439 13.90 6.91 33.61
CA ARG A 439 15.01 5.96 33.75
C ARG A 439 14.71 4.66 33.01
N ASP A 440 13.53 4.08 33.24
CA ASP A 440 13.09 2.83 32.62
C ASP A 440 13.03 2.95 31.09
N LEU A 441 12.59 4.10 30.57
CA LEU A 441 12.55 4.35 29.13
C LEU A 441 13.95 4.47 28.50
N ARG A 442 14.94 4.98 29.24
CA ARG A 442 16.30 5.15 28.71
C ARG A 442 17.07 3.84 28.58
N GLU A 443 16.70 2.82 29.36
CA GLU A 443 17.31 1.48 29.31
C GLU A 443 17.01 0.73 28.00
N SER A 444 15.85 0.98 27.37
CA SER A 444 15.45 0.31 26.12
C SER A 444 15.69 1.20 24.89
N TRP A 445 15.94 0.60 23.73
CA TRP A 445 16.02 1.35 22.46
C TRP A 445 14.67 1.97 22.07
N THR A 446 13.58 1.21 22.27
CA THR A 446 12.19 1.61 22.00
C THR A 446 11.77 2.77 22.89
N GLY A 447 12.06 2.70 24.20
CA GLY A 447 11.78 3.76 25.16
C GLY A 447 12.57 5.04 24.85
N ARG A 448 13.87 4.94 24.50
CA ARG A 448 14.67 6.08 24.03
C ARG A 448 14.08 6.73 22.78
N ASN A 449 13.56 5.93 21.85
CA ASN A 449 12.93 6.44 20.64
C ASN A 449 11.62 7.20 20.96
N VAL A 450 10.78 6.67 21.85
CA VAL A 450 9.57 7.36 22.33
C VAL A 450 9.96 8.65 23.05
N TRP A 451 10.91 8.62 23.98
CA TRP A 451 11.39 9.79 24.73
C TRP A 451 11.84 10.92 23.80
N ARG A 452 12.64 10.58 22.77
CA ARG A 452 13.11 11.52 21.76
C ARG A 452 11.97 12.08 20.92
N THR A 453 11.02 11.24 20.50
CA THR A 453 9.89 11.62 19.65
C THR A 453 8.92 12.54 20.38
N TRP A 454 8.66 12.25 21.65
CA TRP A 454 7.82 13.05 22.55
C TRP A 454 8.53 14.27 23.14
N LYS A 455 9.80 14.52 22.75
CA LYS A 455 10.61 15.65 23.23
C LYS A 455 10.72 15.70 24.76
N GLY A 456 10.95 14.54 25.40
CA GLY A 456 10.98 14.42 26.85
C GLY A 456 12.04 15.31 27.54
N ASP A 457 13.19 15.56 26.90
CA ASP A 457 14.18 16.48 27.46
C ASP A 457 13.66 17.94 27.50
N ILE A 458 12.89 18.36 26.49
CA ILE A 458 12.24 19.68 26.46
C ILE A 458 11.15 19.75 27.52
N TRP A 459 10.39 18.66 27.72
CA TRP A 459 9.39 18.57 28.77
C TRP A 459 9.97 18.82 30.17
N ASN A 460 11.14 18.24 30.48
CA ASN A 460 11.81 18.37 31.77
C ASN A 460 12.38 19.78 32.00
N HIS A 461 13.09 20.33 31.01
CA HIS A 461 13.84 21.58 31.20
C HIS A 461 13.05 22.83 30.81
N LYS A 462 12.09 22.70 29.89
CA LYS A 462 11.41 23.83 29.24
C LYS A 462 9.95 23.49 28.89
N ARG A 463 9.13 23.31 29.93
CA ARG A 463 7.73 22.92 29.79
C ARG A 463 6.91 23.82 28.86
N SER A 464 7.13 25.13 28.89
CA SER A 464 6.43 26.08 28.01
C SER A 464 6.74 25.86 26.52
N GLU A 465 8.00 25.56 26.17
CA GLU A 465 8.41 25.23 24.80
C GLU A 465 7.80 23.90 24.36
N TRP A 466 7.75 22.90 25.24
CA TRP A 466 7.08 21.63 24.94
C TRP A 466 5.59 21.81 24.65
N ILE A 467 4.87 22.59 25.48
CA ILE A 467 3.45 22.88 25.26
C ILE A 467 3.24 23.57 23.92
N ARG A 468 4.12 24.51 23.55
CA ARG A 468 4.05 25.20 22.25
C ARG A 468 4.25 24.20 21.11
N TRP A 469 5.30 23.38 21.15
CA TRP A 469 5.59 22.36 20.15
C TRP A 469 4.45 21.32 19.99
N ALA A 470 3.93 20.80 21.10
CA ALA A 470 2.87 19.80 21.07
C ALA A 470 1.53 20.35 20.55
N LYS A 471 1.32 21.68 20.63
CA LYS A 471 0.22 22.42 19.99
C LYS A 471 0.55 22.88 18.57
N GLU A 472 1.82 23.02 18.19
CA GLU A 472 2.24 23.37 16.82
C GLU A 472 1.89 22.24 15.82
N ALA A 473 1.69 21.01 16.30
CA ALA A 473 1.10 19.90 15.55
C ALA A 473 -0.38 20.12 15.18
N ASP A 474 -1.02 21.22 15.63
CA ASP A 474 -2.34 21.64 15.19
C ASP A 474 -2.27 22.42 13.85
N PRO A 475 -3.25 22.26 12.95
CA PRO A 475 -3.32 23.02 11.70
C PRO A 475 -3.29 24.52 11.95
N GLU A 476 -2.61 25.24 11.05
CA GLU A 476 -2.23 26.67 11.20
C GLU A 476 -3.40 27.62 11.50
N ALA A 477 -4.61 27.28 11.05
CA ALA A 477 -5.85 28.02 11.32
C ALA A 477 -6.22 28.08 12.82
N ALA A 478 -5.92 27.04 13.59
CA ALA A 478 -6.20 26.99 15.03
C ALA A 478 -5.24 27.88 15.86
N ARG A 479 -4.05 28.18 15.32
CA ARG A 479 -3.04 29.04 15.97
C ARG A 479 -3.52 30.48 16.14
N LYS A 480 -4.34 30.99 15.21
CA LYS A 480 -4.90 32.35 15.25
C LYS A 480 -6.06 32.50 16.25
N ALA A 481 -6.78 31.42 16.56
CA ALA A 481 -7.96 31.45 17.42
C ALA A 481 -7.64 31.32 18.93
N THR A 482 -6.47 30.80 19.30
CA THR A 482 -6.08 30.53 20.70
C THR A 482 -4.98 31.43 21.25
N MET A 483 -4.49 32.42 20.50
CA MET A 483 -3.61 33.43 21.09
C MET A 483 -4.42 34.23 22.14
N PRO A 484 -3.95 34.34 23.40
CA PRO A 484 -4.50 35.30 24.33
C PRO A 484 -4.34 36.68 23.69
N LYS A 485 -5.44 37.41 23.46
CA LYS A 485 -5.36 38.82 23.11
C LYS A 485 -4.52 39.50 24.21
N PRO A 486 -3.44 40.23 23.86
CA PRO A 486 -2.71 40.98 24.87
C PRO A 486 -3.70 41.90 25.57
N LYS A 487 -3.78 41.79 26.91
CA LYS A 487 -4.47 42.77 27.74
C LYS A 487 -3.71 44.09 27.59
N GLY A 488 -4.19 44.93 26.67
CA GLY A 488 -3.54 46.17 26.29
C GLY A 488 -3.77 46.48 24.81
N GLY A 489 -5.04 46.49 24.38
CA GLY A 489 -5.40 46.90 23.04
C GLY A 489 -5.38 48.42 22.93
N GLY A 490 -4.29 48.98 22.43
CA GLY A 490 -4.29 50.25 21.71
C GLY A 490 -3.53 50.01 20.42
N THR A 491 -4.24 49.96 19.30
CA THR A 491 -3.62 49.82 17.98
C THR A 491 -2.69 51.02 17.74
N TRP A 492 -1.59 50.78 17.03
CA TRP A 492 -0.62 51.84 16.67
C TRP A 492 -1.29 53.01 15.92
N GLU A 493 -2.41 52.72 15.24
CA GLU A 493 -3.25 53.69 14.53
C GLU A 493 -4.06 54.63 15.46
N GLU A 494 -4.40 54.21 16.69
CA GLU A 494 -5.11 55.06 17.67
C GLU A 494 -4.18 56.07 18.38
N LYS A 495 -2.87 55.78 18.47
CA LYS A 495 -1.89 56.71 19.06
C LYS A 495 -1.43 57.79 18.07
N ALA A 496 -1.50 57.52 16.76
CA ALA A 496 -1.21 58.53 15.74
C ALA A 496 -2.34 59.58 15.61
N ALA A 497 -3.60 59.18 15.82
CA ALA A 497 -4.75 60.09 15.72
C ALA A 497 -4.93 61.01 16.96
N LYS A 498 -4.46 60.60 18.15
CA LYS A 498 -4.57 61.41 19.38
C LYS A 498 -3.51 62.50 19.51
N ASN A 499 -2.34 62.36 18.87
CA ASN A 499 -1.29 63.39 18.87
C ASN A 499 -1.56 64.55 17.88
N ALA A 500 -2.60 64.45 17.03
CA ALA A 500 -2.93 65.48 16.04
C ALA A 500 -4.10 66.40 16.43
N ARG A 501 -4.68 66.27 17.64
CA ARG A 501 -5.92 66.99 18.03
C ARG A 501 -5.89 67.77 19.35
N GLY A 502 -4.72 68.08 19.91
CA GLY A 502 -4.68 68.80 21.19
C GLY A 502 -3.42 69.61 21.46
N ALA A 503 -3.27 70.74 20.76
CA ALA A 503 -2.81 72.03 21.32
C ALA A 503 -2.49 73.03 20.19
N GLY A 504 -3.41 73.97 19.91
CA GLY A 504 -3.08 75.28 19.33
C GLY A 504 -2.37 76.16 20.37
N PHE A 505 -1.87 77.37 20.13
CA PHE A 505 -2.08 78.35 19.07
C PHE A 505 -1.07 79.49 19.31
N LYS A 506 -0.54 80.12 18.25
CA LYS A 506 0.05 81.49 18.11
C LYS A 506 0.87 81.46 16.82
N GLY A 507 0.73 82.28 15.79
CA GLY A 507 -0.08 83.46 15.46
C GLY A 507 0.52 84.08 14.19
N ALA A 508 -0.21 85.01 13.57
CA ALA A 508 0.18 85.95 12.49
C ALA A 508 0.04 85.53 11.01
N ASN A 509 -0.97 86.18 10.38
CA ASN A 509 -1.02 86.81 9.05
C ASN A 509 0.00 86.39 7.97
N ASN A 510 -0.46 85.97 6.78
CA ASN A 510 -0.81 86.83 5.64
C ASN A 510 -1.14 85.95 4.40
N MET A 511 -2.11 86.38 3.58
CA MET A 511 -2.42 85.86 2.23
C MET A 511 -1.31 86.27 1.21
N PRO A 512 -1.32 85.96 -0.11
CA PRO A 512 -2.13 85.02 -0.92
C PRO A 512 -1.36 84.26 -2.07
N LEU A 513 -2.09 83.38 -2.80
CA LEU A 513 -2.05 83.08 -4.26
C LEU A 513 -0.74 82.64 -4.97
N GLY A 514 -0.81 81.52 -5.71
CA GLY A 514 0.02 81.27 -6.90
C GLY A 514 0.06 79.82 -7.41
N PRO A 515 0.15 79.54 -8.73
CA PRO A 515 -0.66 78.49 -9.36
C PRO A 515 0.06 77.30 -10.02
N LYS A 516 -0.73 76.23 -10.23
CA LYS A 516 -0.74 75.20 -11.30
C LYS A 516 0.41 75.15 -12.33
N ARG A 517 0.98 73.95 -12.50
CA ARG A 517 1.41 73.31 -13.78
C ARG A 517 1.12 71.80 -13.65
N LYS A 518 0.12 71.16 -14.29
CA LYS A 518 -0.16 70.77 -15.70
C LYS A 518 0.91 69.93 -16.40
N ARG A 519 0.51 68.68 -16.71
CA ARG A 519 0.73 67.85 -17.93
C ARG A 519 2.15 67.34 -18.20
N ASP A 520 2.43 66.17 -18.75
CA ASP A 520 1.67 64.99 -19.24
C ASP A 520 2.69 63.86 -19.58
N PRO A 521 2.28 62.68 -20.09
CA PRO A 521 2.99 61.39 -20.01
C PRO A 521 3.77 61.00 -21.29
N ALA A 522 4.57 59.93 -21.22
CA ALA A 522 5.01 59.00 -22.30
C ALA A 522 6.29 58.27 -21.81
N ALA A 523 6.36 56.93 -21.77
CA ALA A 523 6.73 55.96 -22.84
C ALA A 523 8.02 55.25 -22.37
N GLU A 524 8.01 53.94 -22.14
CA GLU A 524 8.34 52.86 -23.09
C GLU A 524 9.85 52.50 -23.09
N ALA A 525 10.11 51.19 -23.08
CA ALA A 525 11.38 50.47 -23.32
C ALA A 525 12.47 50.47 -22.22
N ALA A 526 12.56 49.35 -21.50
CA ALA A 526 13.65 48.36 -21.60
C ALA A 526 13.31 47.10 -20.77
#